data_AF-A0A140E690-F1
#
_entry.id   AF-A0A140E690-F1
#
_cell.length_a   1.000
_cell.length_b   1.000
_cell.length_c   1.000
_cell.angle_alpha   90.00
_cell.angle_beta   90.00
_cell.angle_gamma   90.00
#
_symmetry.space_group_name_H-M   'P 1'
#
loop_
_entity.id
_entity.type
_entity.pdbx_description
1 polymer ?
#
loop_
_entity_poly.entity_id
_entity_poly.type
_entity_poly.pdbx_seq_one_letter_code
_entity_poly.pdbx_strand_id
1 'polypeptide(L)'
;MNILGAAEIKDRVRSFFKKGHKSNNKLYKVTHDGHAEVWPMTAKHEKRWNECDNSDQHRLSGATSNYNIAEQLVKMNVGDRSGNCGEMAALSGYYALKIHFIKPELIYIGTVYKKGDHAFCLISEDTINSKHLNFSSVAEFTQLQAAKAWLIVDPWLNTVCRADQYLLESGNKLNEWTTDGKRVNWNSGSQGPGWYVPNGEYKTEFGKAPIKLMPF
;
A
#
# COMPACT_ATOMS: atom_id res chain seq x y z
N MET A 1 10.76 10.66 -13.40
CA MET A 1 11.00 11.10 -11.99
C MET A 1 12.18 10.32 -11.44
N ASN A 2 13.01 10.87 -10.55
CA ASN A 2 14.10 10.11 -9.91
C ASN A 2 13.66 9.51 -8.55
N ILE A 3 14.49 8.63 -7.98
CA ILE A 3 14.18 7.92 -6.73
C ILE A 3 14.02 8.86 -5.52
N LEU A 4 14.71 10.01 -5.50
CA LEU A 4 14.63 10.98 -4.41
C LEU A 4 13.28 11.70 -4.39
N GLY A 5 12.77 12.13 -5.55
CA GLY A 5 11.44 12.71 -5.65
C GLY A 5 10.34 11.70 -5.26
N ALA A 6 10.49 10.45 -5.69
CA ALA A 6 9.58 9.38 -5.29
C ALA A 6 9.62 9.10 -3.77
N ALA A 7 10.81 9.16 -3.14
CA ALA A 7 10.97 9.02 -1.70
C ALA A 7 10.31 10.19 -0.93
N GLU A 8 10.44 11.42 -1.43
CA GLU A 8 9.74 12.58 -0.86
C GLU A 8 8.22 12.38 -0.86
N ILE A 9 7.64 11.91 -1.98
CA ILE A 9 6.21 11.60 -2.06
C ILE A 9 5.82 10.58 -0.99
N LYS A 10 6.55 9.46 -0.91
CA LYS A 10 6.29 8.40 0.09
C LYS A 10 6.29 8.99 1.50
N ASP A 11 7.28 9.79 1.84
CA ASP A 11 7.42 10.36 3.19
C ASP A 11 6.33 11.40 3.50
N ARG A 12 5.94 12.21 2.51
CA ARG A 12 4.80 13.14 2.63
C ARG A 12 3.49 12.40 2.88
N VAL A 13 3.20 11.33 2.11
CA VAL A 13 2.00 10.52 2.30
C VAL A 13 2.00 9.85 3.68
N ARG A 14 3.13 9.28 4.11
CA ARG A 14 3.23 8.69 5.45
C ARG A 14 3.04 9.72 6.55
N SER A 15 3.61 10.92 6.39
CA SER A 15 3.44 12.04 7.32
C SER A 15 1.98 12.50 7.38
N PHE A 16 1.29 12.54 6.23
CA PHE A 16 -0.12 12.90 6.13
C PHE A 16 -1.02 12.02 7.02
N PHE A 17 -0.84 10.70 6.95
CA PHE A 17 -1.59 9.73 7.77
C PHE A 17 -0.99 9.52 9.18
N LYS A 18 0.21 10.03 9.46
CA LYS A 18 0.83 9.92 10.80
C LYS A 18 0.02 10.67 11.86
N LYS A 19 -0.65 11.76 11.47
CA LYS A 19 -1.40 12.62 12.40
C LYS A 19 -2.89 12.23 12.57
N GLY A 20 -3.42 11.34 11.73
CA GLY A 20 -4.77 10.81 11.85
C GLY A 20 -4.81 9.34 12.29
N HIS A 21 -5.95 8.69 12.04
CA HIS A 21 -6.21 7.29 12.36
C HIS A 21 -5.32 6.36 11.54
N LYS A 22 -5.01 5.21 12.15
CA LYS A 22 -4.09 4.25 11.58
C LYS A 22 -4.84 3.13 10.91
N SER A 23 -4.39 2.75 9.70
CA SER A 23 -4.99 1.64 8.94
C SER A 23 -5.25 0.41 9.82
N ASN A 24 -6.49 -0.07 9.77
CA ASN A 24 -7.00 -1.26 10.44
C ASN A 24 -6.48 -2.59 9.90
N ASN A 25 -5.57 -2.58 8.93
CA ASN A 25 -5.02 -3.81 8.37
C ASN A 25 -3.62 -4.17 8.85
N LYS A 26 -3.11 -3.49 9.89
CA LYS A 26 -1.81 -3.79 10.52
C LYS A 26 -1.88 -3.65 12.04
N LEU A 27 -1.62 -4.76 12.73
CA LEU A 27 -1.46 -4.84 14.19
C LEU A 27 -0.17 -5.55 14.56
N TYR A 28 0.19 -5.52 15.84
CA TYR A 28 1.38 -6.13 16.38
C TYR A 28 1.02 -7.10 17.49
N LYS A 29 1.69 -8.26 17.53
CA LYS A 29 1.56 -9.27 18.59
C LYS A 29 0.09 -9.67 18.82
N VAL A 30 -0.59 -10.04 17.73
CA VAL A 30 -1.95 -10.57 17.76
C VAL A 30 -2.00 -11.97 17.15
N THR A 31 -2.87 -12.81 17.70
CA THR A 31 -3.21 -14.14 17.21
C THR A 31 -4.02 -14.02 15.91
N HIS A 32 -4.28 -15.16 15.26
CA HIS A 32 -5.00 -15.18 13.99
C HIS A 32 -6.42 -14.58 14.06
N ASP A 33 -7.12 -14.82 15.15
CA ASP A 33 -8.44 -14.26 15.48
C ASP A 33 -8.38 -12.80 15.98
N GLY A 34 -7.18 -12.21 16.12
CA GLY A 34 -7.00 -10.80 16.46
C GLY A 34 -6.95 -10.50 17.96
N HIS A 35 -6.85 -11.52 18.81
CA HIS A 35 -6.57 -11.34 20.23
C HIS A 35 -5.09 -11.06 20.48
N ALA A 36 -4.76 -10.37 21.57
CA ALA A 36 -3.36 -10.12 21.91
C ALA A 36 -2.62 -11.44 22.20
N GLU A 37 -1.49 -11.67 21.54
CA GLU A 37 -0.54 -12.72 21.92
C GLU A 37 0.02 -12.33 23.30
N VAL A 38 -0.25 -13.17 24.30
CA VAL A 38 0.09 -13.08 25.74
C VAL A 38 1.01 -11.91 26.15
N TRP A 39 0.44 -11.05 27.01
CA TRP A 39 0.97 -9.91 27.80
C TRP A 39 2.51 -9.71 27.91
N PRO A 40 3.05 -8.46 27.89
CA PRO A 40 2.38 -7.15 27.72
C PRO A 40 2.51 -6.57 26.30
N MET A 41 1.41 -6.03 25.78
CA MET A 41 1.48 -5.05 24.69
C MET A 41 2.11 -3.75 25.20
N THR A 42 3.00 -3.16 24.42
CA THR A 42 3.51 -1.81 24.72
C THR A 42 2.40 -0.78 24.56
N ALA A 43 2.47 0.37 25.25
CA ALA A 43 1.52 1.48 25.08
C ALA A 43 1.35 1.92 23.60
N LYS A 44 2.41 1.77 22.80
CA LYS A 44 2.40 2.01 21.35
C LYS A 44 1.50 1.01 20.61
N HIS A 45 1.50 -0.27 21.00
CA HIS A 45 0.68 -1.31 20.38
C HIS A 45 -0.79 -1.18 20.78
N GLU A 46 -1.06 -0.87 22.04
CA GLU A 46 -2.43 -0.62 22.52
C GLU A 46 -3.07 0.59 21.82
N LYS A 47 -2.34 1.71 21.72
CA LYS A 47 -2.79 2.88 20.94
C LYS A 47 -3.10 2.49 19.49
N ARG A 48 -2.25 1.65 18.87
CA ARG A 48 -2.43 1.20 17.48
C ARG A 48 -3.68 0.34 17.30
N TRP A 49 -4.01 -0.47 18.30
CA TRP A 49 -5.21 -1.29 18.34
C TRP A 49 -6.48 -0.42 18.39
N ASN A 50 -6.53 0.54 19.32
CA ASN A 50 -7.65 1.49 19.41
C ASN A 50 -7.80 2.38 18.16
N GLU A 51 -6.68 2.79 17.55
CA GLU A 51 -6.71 3.58 16.30
C GLU A 51 -7.18 2.76 15.09
N CYS A 52 -6.96 1.45 15.09
CA CYS A 52 -7.39 0.51 14.06
C CYS A 52 -8.93 0.43 14.02
N ASP A 53 -9.56 0.17 15.16
CA ASP A 53 -11.03 0.00 15.24
C ASP A 53 -11.81 1.24 14.82
N ASN A 54 -11.26 2.43 15.11
CA ASN A 54 -11.88 3.68 14.72
C ASN A 54 -11.63 4.05 13.24
N SER A 55 -10.61 3.48 12.60
CA SER A 55 -10.18 3.93 11.27
C SER A 55 -11.21 3.71 10.16
N ASP A 56 -12.06 2.68 10.28
CA ASP A 56 -13.12 2.40 9.30
C ASP A 56 -14.24 3.44 9.33
N GLN A 57 -14.51 4.05 10.49
CA GLN A 57 -15.55 5.08 10.64
C GLN A 57 -15.21 6.36 9.87
N HIS A 58 -13.91 6.56 9.59
CA HIS A 58 -13.40 7.72 8.86
C HIS A 58 -12.99 7.39 7.42
N ARG A 59 -13.34 6.20 6.91
CA ARG A 59 -13.08 5.86 5.51
C ARG A 59 -13.96 6.67 4.59
N LEU A 60 -13.37 7.13 3.49
CA LEU A 60 -14.09 7.82 2.44
C LEU A 60 -15.11 6.87 1.78
N SER A 61 -16.26 7.42 1.40
CA SER A 61 -17.30 6.72 0.65
C SER A 61 -17.70 7.53 -0.59
N GLY A 62 -18.27 6.86 -1.59
CA GLY A 62 -18.80 7.52 -2.80
C GLY A 62 -17.74 8.09 -3.75
N ALA A 63 -16.46 7.77 -3.59
CA ALA A 63 -15.42 8.22 -4.51
C ALA A 63 -15.49 7.49 -5.86
N THR A 64 -15.36 8.23 -6.96
CA THR A 64 -15.52 7.71 -8.33
C THR A 64 -14.19 7.49 -9.06
N SER A 65 -13.07 7.97 -8.52
CA SER A 65 -11.73 7.82 -9.09
C SER A 65 -10.62 7.98 -8.03
N ASN A 66 -9.41 7.54 -8.33
CA ASN A 66 -8.24 7.73 -7.45
C ASN A 66 -7.93 9.21 -7.22
N TYR A 67 -8.05 10.04 -8.26
CA TYR A 67 -7.94 11.49 -8.11
C TYR A 67 -8.99 12.04 -7.13
N ASN A 68 -10.24 11.59 -7.22
CA ASN A 68 -11.31 12.03 -6.33
C ASN A 68 -11.07 11.59 -4.87
N ILE A 69 -10.57 10.37 -4.65
CA ILE A 69 -10.12 9.90 -3.32
C ILE A 69 -9.10 10.89 -2.75
N ALA A 70 -8.05 11.21 -3.51
CA ALA A 70 -6.99 12.10 -3.04
C ALA A 70 -7.48 13.54 -2.76
N GLU A 71 -8.33 14.09 -3.62
CA GLU A 71 -8.96 15.40 -3.42
C GLU A 71 -9.80 15.48 -2.14
N GLN A 72 -10.54 14.40 -1.83
CA GLN A 72 -11.29 14.31 -0.58
C GLN A 72 -10.34 14.22 0.61
N LEU A 73 -9.31 13.36 0.55
CA LEU A 73 -8.33 13.19 1.62
C LEU A 73 -7.70 14.53 2.02
N VAL A 74 -7.16 15.30 1.06
CA VAL A 74 -6.44 16.56 1.37
C VAL A 74 -7.34 17.62 2.03
N LYS A 75 -8.66 17.52 1.87
CA LYS A 75 -9.66 18.40 2.49
C LYS A 75 -10.09 17.92 3.89
N MET A 76 -9.75 16.69 4.29
CA MET A 76 -10.07 16.18 5.61
C MET A 76 -9.30 16.90 6.71
N ASN A 77 -9.98 17.14 7.83
CA ASN A 77 -9.33 17.56 9.06
C ASN A 77 -8.26 16.55 9.47
N VAL A 78 -7.21 17.05 10.12
CA VAL A 78 -6.06 16.22 10.50
C VAL A 78 -6.46 15.01 11.35
N GLY A 79 -7.40 15.20 12.28
CA GLY A 79 -7.92 14.14 13.15
C GLY A 79 -8.59 13.02 12.38
N ASP A 80 -9.38 13.36 11.35
CA ASP A 80 -10.21 12.40 10.61
C ASP A 80 -9.43 11.61 9.55
N ARG A 81 -8.16 11.95 9.26
CA ARG A 81 -7.41 11.30 8.18
C ARG A 81 -7.22 9.82 8.47
N SER A 82 -7.85 8.99 7.66
CA SER A 82 -7.74 7.53 7.68
C SER A 82 -7.50 7.01 6.28
N GLY A 83 -6.72 5.95 6.14
CA GLY A 83 -6.42 5.37 4.84
C GLY A 83 -5.59 4.09 4.94
N ASN A 84 -5.80 3.23 3.96
CA ASN A 84 -5.08 1.99 3.72
C ASN A 84 -4.24 2.11 2.44
N CYS A 85 -3.81 0.99 1.85
CA CYS A 85 -2.98 0.95 0.65
C CYS A 85 -3.61 1.70 -0.54
N GLY A 86 -4.93 1.61 -0.75
CA GLY A 86 -5.65 2.34 -1.80
C GLY A 86 -5.58 3.85 -1.65
N GLU A 87 -5.94 4.38 -0.48
CA GLU A 87 -5.89 5.82 -0.18
C GLU A 87 -4.46 6.37 -0.24
N MET A 88 -3.49 5.59 0.25
CA MET A 88 -2.07 5.96 0.19
C MET A 88 -1.54 5.98 -1.25
N ALA A 89 -1.95 5.03 -2.08
CA ALA A 89 -1.58 5.00 -3.50
C ALA A 89 -2.18 6.21 -4.25
N ALA A 90 -3.48 6.47 -4.05
CA ALA A 90 -4.16 7.63 -4.62
C ALA A 90 -3.50 8.96 -4.24
N LEU A 91 -3.19 9.15 -2.95
CA LEU A 91 -2.52 10.37 -2.48
C LEU A 91 -1.08 10.50 -3.03
N SER A 92 -0.39 9.38 -3.25
CA SER A 92 0.93 9.37 -3.88
C SER A 92 0.86 9.88 -5.33
N GLY A 93 -0.11 9.38 -6.11
CA GLY A 93 -0.36 9.87 -7.48
C GLY A 93 -0.72 11.35 -7.50
N TYR A 94 -1.52 11.80 -6.53
CA TYR A 94 -1.88 13.21 -6.39
C TYR A 94 -0.66 14.11 -6.12
N TYR A 95 0.23 13.71 -5.22
CA TYR A 95 1.46 14.46 -4.96
C TYR A 95 2.44 14.40 -6.14
N ALA A 96 2.53 13.29 -6.87
CA ALA A 96 3.28 13.24 -8.12
C ALA A 96 2.78 14.29 -9.13
N LEU A 97 1.45 14.41 -9.26
CA LEU A 97 0.81 15.38 -10.15
C LEU A 97 0.97 16.83 -9.68
N LYS A 98 0.69 17.12 -8.40
CA LYS A 98 0.55 18.50 -7.89
C LYS A 98 1.86 19.12 -7.39
N ILE A 99 2.79 18.30 -6.89
CA ILE A 99 4.04 18.79 -6.30
C ILE A 99 5.19 18.65 -7.30
N HIS A 100 5.23 17.52 -8.01
CA HIS A 100 6.31 17.23 -8.96
C HIS A 100 5.91 17.44 -10.43
N PHE A 101 4.69 17.91 -10.69
CA PHE A 101 4.18 18.23 -12.03
C PHE A 101 4.33 17.07 -13.03
N ILE A 102 4.26 15.83 -12.56
CA ILE A 102 4.28 14.66 -13.43
C ILE A 102 2.99 14.64 -14.24
N LYS A 103 3.11 14.42 -15.54
CA LYS A 103 1.96 14.37 -16.44
C LYS A 103 1.05 13.19 -16.05
N PRO A 104 -0.29 13.37 -16.03
CA PRO A 104 -1.22 12.31 -15.60
C PRO A 104 -1.04 10.98 -16.32
N GLU A 105 -0.72 11.00 -17.61
CA GLU A 105 -0.51 9.80 -18.45
C GLU A 105 0.73 8.97 -18.10
N LEU A 106 1.55 9.45 -17.15
CA LEU A 106 2.72 8.76 -16.60
C LEU A 106 2.48 8.24 -15.19
N ILE A 107 1.30 8.45 -14.63
CA ILE A 107 0.94 8.07 -13.26
C ILE A 107 -0.10 6.97 -13.32
N TYR A 108 0.18 5.87 -12.64
CA TYR A 108 -0.68 4.71 -12.56
C TYR A 108 -0.89 4.30 -11.11
N ILE A 109 -2.05 3.73 -10.82
CA ILE A 109 -2.32 2.99 -9.60
C ILE A 109 -2.23 1.51 -9.94
N GLY A 110 -1.24 0.83 -9.35
CA GLY A 110 -1.11 -0.62 -9.42
C GLY A 110 -2.02 -1.27 -8.39
N THR A 111 -2.94 -2.12 -8.83
CA THR A 111 -3.81 -2.91 -7.96
C THR A 111 -3.42 -4.37 -8.08
N VAL A 112 -2.97 -4.95 -6.98
CA VAL A 112 -2.75 -6.39 -6.81
C VAL A 112 -4.07 -7.00 -6.35
N TYR A 113 -4.71 -7.76 -7.23
CA TYR A 113 -6.01 -8.37 -6.96
C TYR A 113 -5.91 -9.50 -5.95
N LYS A 114 -7.08 -10.02 -5.53
CA LYS A 114 -7.13 -11.20 -4.68
C LYS A 114 -6.30 -12.34 -5.33
N LYS A 115 -5.41 -13.00 -4.59
CA LYS A 115 -5.29 -12.96 -3.13
C LYS A 115 -4.31 -11.93 -2.53
N GLY A 116 -3.62 -11.10 -3.31
CA GLY A 116 -2.63 -10.14 -2.78
C GLY A 116 -3.24 -8.91 -2.08
N ASP A 117 -4.41 -8.45 -2.53
CA ASP A 117 -5.24 -7.38 -1.92
C ASP A 117 -4.43 -6.14 -1.50
N HIS A 118 -3.80 -5.50 -2.49
CA HIS A 118 -2.87 -4.40 -2.25
C HIS A 118 -2.89 -3.36 -3.37
N ALA A 119 -2.51 -2.12 -3.05
CA ALA A 119 -2.40 -1.04 -4.01
C ALA A 119 -1.17 -0.17 -3.78
N PHE A 120 -0.60 0.35 -4.86
CA PHE A 120 0.55 1.25 -4.85
C PHE A 120 0.48 2.24 -6.01
N CYS A 121 1.26 3.32 -5.95
CA CYS A 121 1.43 4.25 -7.06
C CYS A 121 2.64 3.85 -7.89
N LEU A 122 2.52 3.93 -9.21
CA LEU A 122 3.59 3.72 -10.17
C LEU A 122 3.75 4.98 -11.02
N ILE A 123 4.99 5.38 -11.23
CA ILE A 123 5.37 6.51 -12.07
C ILE A 123 6.29 5.97 -13.16
N SER A 124 5.87 6.09 -14.42
CA SER A 124 6.66 5.66 -15.57
C SER A 124 7.45 6.83 -16.17
N GLU A 125 8.52 6.52 -16.91
CA GLU A 125 9.24 7.51 -17.72
C GLU A 125 8.44 7.89 -18.98
N ASP A 126 7.81 6.90 -19.61
CA ASP A 126 6.95 7.04 -20.78
C ASP A 126 5.57 6.40 -20.54
N THR A 127 4.57 6.77 -21.35
CA THR A 127 3.24 6.16 -21.28
C THR A 127 3.33 4.66 -21.53
N ILE A 128 2.74 3.88 -20.61
CA ILE A 128 2.75 2.42 -20.67
C ILE A 128 1.82 1.96 -21.80
N ASN A 129 2.34 1.10 -22.69
CA ASN A 129 1.55 0.47 -23.74
C ASN A 129 0.35 -0.27 -23.14
N SER A 130 -0.84 -0.15 -23.75
CA SER A 130 -2.08 -0.79 -23.25
C SER A 130 -1.96 -2.31 -23.07
N LYS A 131 -1.07 -2.98 -23.82
CA LYS A 131 -0.76 -4.40 -23.66
C LYS A 131 -0.04 -4.74 -22.34
N HIS A 132 0.57 -3.75 -21.69
CA HIS A 132 1.32 -3.89 -20.43
C HIS A 132 0.56 -3.28 -19.24
N LEU A 133 -0.78 -3.27 -19.27
CA LEU A 133 -1.61 -2.79 -18.17
C LEU A 133 -2.20 -3.93 -17.32
N ASN A 134 -2.09 -5.17 -17.75
CA ASN A 134 -2.63 -6.33 -17.04
C ASN A 134 -1.59 -7.45 -17.05
N PHE A 135 -1.33 -8.02 -15.88
CA PHE A 135 -0.36 -9.11 -15.69
C PHE A 135 -1.00 -10.21 -14.87
N SER A 136 -0.64 -11.46 -15.17
CA SER A 136 -1.17 -12.64 -14.46
C SER A 136 -0.66 -12.73 -13.03
N SER A 137 0.50 -12.13 -12.73
CA SER A 137 1.09 -12.13 -11.40
C SER A 137 1.99 -10.92 -11.15
N VAL A 138 2.24 -10.59 -9.87
CA VAL A 138 3.30 -9.64 -9.48
C VAL A 138 4.67 -10.13 -9.95
N ALA A 139 4.94 -11.44 -9.86
CA ALA A 139 6.19 -12.03 -10.35
C ALA A 139 6.43 -11.73 -11.84
N GLU A 140 5.43 -11.99 -12.70
CA GLU A 140 5.50 -11.67 -14.14
C GLU A 140 5.73 -10.16 -14.35
N PHE A 141 4.96 -9.32 -13.68
CA PHE A 141 5.08 -7.86 -13.76
C PHE A 141 6.52 -7.38 -13.46
N THR A 142 7.14 -7.90 -12.39
CA THR A 142 8.51 -7.51 -12.00
C THR A 142 9.60 -8.06 -12.93
N GLN A 143 9.30 -9.08 -13.74
CA GLN A 143 10.25 -9.64 -14.71
C GLN A 143 10.23 -8.92 -16.07
N LEU A 144 9.24 -8.07 -16.33
CA LEU A 144 9.15 -7.34 -17.59
C LEU A 144 10.33 -6.37 -17.75
N GLN A 145 11.01 -6.41 -18.90
CA GLN A 145 12.15 -5.51 -19.15
C GLN A 145 11.77 -4.02 -19.04
N ALA A 146 10.55 -3.64 -19.43
CA ALA A 146 10.04 -2.27 -19.29
C ALA A 146 9.87 -1.83 -17.82
N ALA A 147 9.70 -2.77 -16.87
CA ALA A 147 9.57 -2.45 -15.44
C ALA A 147 10.82 -1.78 -14.85
N LYS A 148 11.97 -1.92 -15.51
CA LYS A 148 13.21 -1.24 -15.11
C LYS A 148 13.15 0.29 -15.27
N ALA A 149 12.26 0.79 -16.12
CA ALA A 149 12.05 2.23 -16.36
C ALA A 149 10.87 2.80 -15.55
N TRP A 150 10.32 2.03 -14.62
CA TRP A 150 9.17 2.45 -13.80
C TRP A 150 9.56 2.50 -12.33
N LEU A 151 9.06 3.50 -11.61
CA LEU A 151 9.24 3.65 -10.17
C LEU A 151 7.93 3.35 -9.45
N ILE A 152 8.02 2.57 -8.39
CA ILE A 152 6.91 2.32 -7.47
C ILE A 152 7.09 3.17 -6.22
N VAL A 153 6.00 3.80 -5.81
CA VAL A 153 5.83 4.52 -4.55
C VAL A 153 4.78 3.78 -3.74
N ASP A 154 5.23 3.08 -2.70
CA ASP A 154 4.36 2.34 -1.78
C ASP A 154 4.55 2.83 -0.33
N PRO A 155 3.75 3.82 0.10
CA PRO A 155 3.76 4.31 1.47
C PRO A 155 3.30 3.27 2.50
N TRP A 156 2.49 2.30 2.09
CA TRP A 156 1.95 1.26 2.97
C TRP A 156 3.06 0.27 3.34
N LEU A 157 3.83 -0.24 2.38
CA LEU A 157 5.04 -1.01 2.64
C LEU A 157 6.19 -0.13 3.18
N ASN A 158 6.16 1.19 2.99
CA ASN A 158 7.30 2.08 3.24
C ASN A 158 8.46 1.86 2.26
N THR A 159 8.13 1.65 0.98
CA THR A 159 9.09 1.29 -0.07
C THR A 159 9.00 2.28 -1.23
N VAL A 160 10.16 2.65 -1.76
CA VAL A 160 10.29 3.22 -3.10
C VAL A 160 11.36 2.41 -3.82
N CYS A 161 11.06 1.90 -5.00
CA CYS A 161 11.99 1.10 -5.77
C CYS A 161 11.65 1.17 -7.25
N ARG A 162 12.54 0.65 -8.10
CA ARG A 162 12.15 0.33 -9.47
C ARG A 162 11.15 -0.82 -9.48
N ALA A 163 10.27 -0.87 -10.46
CA ALA A 163 9.24 -1.89 -10.52
C ALA A 163 9.82 -3.31 -10.67
N ASP A 164 10.96 -3.47 -11.35
CA ASP A 164 11.67 -4.76 -11.45
C ASP A 164 12.16 -5.30 -10.11
N GLN A 165 12.33 -4.44 -9.10
CA GLN A 165 12.80 -4.82 -7.76
C GLN A 165 11.66 -5.00 -6.76
N TYR A 166 10.41 -4.74 -7.15
CA TYR A 166 9.32 -4.60 -6.19
C TYR A 166 9.01 -5.87 -5.40
N LEU A 167 9.07 -7.04 -6.04
CA LEU A 167 8.84 -8.31 -5.36
C LEU A 167 9.92 -8.61 -4.31
N LEU A 168 11.17 -8.23 -4.58
CA LEU A 168 12.28 -8.34 -3.63
C LEU A 168 12.09 -7.37 -2.45
N GLU A 169 11.87 -6.09 -2.74
CA GLU A 169 11.76 -5.04 -1.71
C GLU A 169 10.52 -5.23 -0.82
N SER A 170 9.39 -5.61 -1.40
CA SER A 170 8.20 -6.00 -0.64
C SER A 170 8.47 -7.24 0.22
N GLY A 171 9.16 -8.25 -0.33
CA GLY A 171 9.57 -9.45 0.40
C GLY A 171 10.46 -9.16 1.61
N ASN A 172 11.42 -8.24 1.46
CA ASN A 172 12.29 -7.77 2.55
C ASN A 172 11.48 -7.07 3.64
N LYS A 173 10.56 -6.19 3.23
CA LYS A 173 9.71 -5.46 4.16
C LYS A 173 8.75 -6.34 4.94
N LEU A 174 8.12 -7.32 4.28
CA LEU A 174 7.23 -8.27 4.94
C LEU A 174 8.01 -9.15 5.93
N ASN A 175 9.26 -9.50 5.61
CA ASN A 175 10.15 -10.19 6.55
C ASN A 175 10.45 -9.35 7.79
N GLU A 176 10.87 -8.08 7.62
CA GLU A 176 11.08 -7.15 8.73
C GLU A 176 9.83 -7.04 9.62
N TRP A 177 8.65 -6.88 9.01
CA TRP A 177 7.39 -6.82 9.74
C TRP A 177 7.07 -8.10 10.52
N THR A 178 7.35 -9.28 9.96
CA THR A 178 7.23 -10.53 10.69
C THR A 178 8.14 -10.56 11.91
N THR A 179 9.41 -10.16 11.76
CA THR A 179 10.38 -10.09 12.86
C THR A 179 9.91 -9.15 13.98
N ASP A 180 9.31 -8.02 13.62
CA ASP A 180 8.71 -7.07 14.56
C ASP A 180 7.42 -7.61 15.24
N GLY A 181 6.93 -8.78 14.83
CA GLY A 181 5.69 -9.36 15.31
C GLY A 181 4.44 -8.68 14.75
N LYS A 182 4.54 -7.99 13.61
CA LYS A 182 3.37 -7.43 12.92
C LYS A 182 2.52 -8.56 12.30
N ARG A 183 1.24 -8.28 12.15
CA ARG A 183 0.25 -9.08 11.41
C ARG A 183 -0.50 -8.20 10.41
N VAL A 184 -0.92 -8.81 9.30
CA VAL A 184 -1.76 -8.17 8.27
C VAL A 184 -3.17 -8.77 8.37
N ASN A 185 -4.19 -7.92 8.46
CA ASN A 185 -5.58 -8.36 8.35
C ASN A 185 -5.84 -8.73 6.88
N TRP A 186 -6.23 -9.97 6.63
CA TRP A 186 -6.33 -10.53 5.29
C TRP A 186 -7.50 -11.51 5.18
N ASN A 187 -8.32 -11.31 4.16
CA ASN A 187 -9.58 -12.03 3.97
C ASN A 187 -9.48 -13.27 3.07
N SER A 188 -8.28 -13.62 2.59
CA SER A 188 -8.09 -14.64 1.55
C SER A 188 -7.13 -15.77 1.92
N GLY A 189 -6.73 -15.82 3.18
CA GLY A 189 -5.85 -16.87 3.68
C GLY A 189 -6.55 -18.23 3.82
N SER A 190 -5.74 -19.27 3.90
CA SER A 190 -6.15 -20.68 3.96
C SER A 190 -6.98 -21.02 5.20
N GLN A 191 -6.82 -20.26 6.28
CA GLN A 191 -7.57 -20.40 7.53
C GLN A 191 -8.83 -19.51 7.58
N GLY A 192 -9.14 -18.81 6.48
CA GLY A 192 -10.25 -17.85 6.39
C GLY A 192 -9.82 -16.40 6.65
N PRO A 193 -10.78 -15.48 6.88
CA PRO A 193 -10.46 -14.11 7.25
C PRO A 193 -9.77 -14.02 8.62
N GLY A 194 -8.67 -13.27 8.71
CA GLY A 194 -8.01 -13.02 9.99
C GLY A 194 -6.66 -12.32 9.88
N TRP A 195 -5.87 -12.39 10.95
CA TRP A 195 -4.57 -11.76 11.08
C TRP A 195 -3.45 -12.73 10.74
N TYR A 196 -2.70 -12.44 9.68
CA TYR A 196 -1.67 -13.33 9.16
C TYR A 196 -0.27 -12.82 9.41
N VAL A 197 0.66 -13.75 9.60
CA VAL A 197 2.10 -13.49 9.54
C VAL A 197 2.43 -12.96 8.12
N PRO A 198 2.99 -11.74 7.99
CA PRO A 198 3.21 -11.13 6.68
C PRO A 198 4.15 -11.96 5.79
N ASN A 199 5.30 -12.38 6.32
CA ASN A 199 6.25 -13.31 5.67
C ASN A 199 5.81 -14.77 5.82
N GLY A 200 4.65 -15.11 5.27
CA GLY A 200 4.10 -16.46 5.25
C GLY A 200 3.24 -16.67 4.01
N GLU A 201 2.04 -17.22 4.22
CA GLU A 201 1.05 -17.41 3.15
C GLU A 201 0.78 -16.09 2.40
N TYR A 202 0.60 -14.98 3.11
CA TYR A 202 0.34 -13.67 2.51
C TYR A 202 1.38 -13.26 1.47
N LYS A 203 2.68 -13.28 1.83
CA LYS A 203 3.78 -12.98 0.90
C LYS A 203 3.79 -13.89 -0.32
N THR A 204 3.51 -15.18 -0.13
CA THR A 204 3.50 -16.17 -1.20
C THR A 204 2.39 -15.87 -2.20
N GLU A 205 1.18 -15.60 -1.69
CA GLU A 205 0.03 -15.27 -2.52
C GLU A 205 0.12 -13.90 -3.16
N PHE A 206 0.77 -12.92 -2.49
CA PHE A 206 1.09 -11.62 -3.07
C PHE A 206 1.91 -11.75 -4.36
N GLY A 207 2.96 -12.59 -4.38
CA GLY A 207 3.80 -12.78 -5.56
C GLY A 207 3.07 -13.40 -6.75
N LYS A 208 2.07 -14.25 -6.49
CA LYS A 208 1.26 -14.93 -7.50
C LYS A 208 0.05 -14.13 -7.97
N ALA A 209 -0.34 -13.10 -7.22
CA ALA A 209 -1.58 -12.39 -7.46
C ALA A 209 -1.53 -11.53 -8.73
N PRO A 210 -2.60 -11.50 -9.53
CA PRO A 210 -2.67 -10.64 -10.72
C PRO A 210 -2.52 -9.17 -10.36
N ILE A 211 -1.92 -8.41 -11.26
CA ILE A 211 -1.79 -6.96 -11.13
C ILE A 211 -2.36 -6.24 -12.35
N LYS A 212 -3.08 -5.16 -12.08
CA LYS A 212 -3.53 -4.21 -13.10
C LYS A 212 -3.00 -2.82 -12.81
N LEU A 213 -2.55 -2.14 -13.85
CA LEU A 213 -2.17 -0.75 -13.81
C LEU A 213 -3.32 0.09 -14.36
N MET A 214 -3.88 0.95 -13.53
CA MET A 214 -4.94 1.89 -13.92
C MET A 214 -4.35 3.29 -14.01
N PRO A 215 -4.56 4.04 -15.11
CA PRO A 215 -4.23 5.46 -15.15
C PRO A 215 -4.85 6.20 -13.96
N PHE A 216 -4.12 7.18 -13.41
CA PHE A 216 -4.50 7.91 -12.21
C PHE A 216 -5.72 8.83 -12.38
#